data_AF-A0A2T1C8X6-F1
#
_entry.id   AF-A0A2T1C8X6-F1
#
_cell.length_a   1.000
_cell.length_b   1.000
_cell.length_c   1.000
_cell.angle_alpha   90.00
_cell.angle_beta   90.00
_cell.angle_gamma   90.00
#
_symmetry.space_group_name_H-M   'P 1'
#
loop_
_entity.id
_entity.type
_entity.pdbx_description
1 polymer ?
#
loop_
_entity_poly.entity_id
_entity_poly.type
_entity_poly.pdbx_seq_one_letter_code
_entity_poly.pdbx_strand_id
1 'polypeptide(L)'
;IGEQEIRRQERQESQLQGEAAALRIQQPSSSSRPVATRLRRLRRSGIQQIDASLQAVGEQLQNLDLSDLERAVLAGQQRELRVARWIVNRLLATPKLDEEVSQRSQEPGFSGQSDDNGPSGAIRAERGMESESLRLGAGMPPGEPDPSSFAEGGALTPTTPQMLDTVSARDDRSTLFDTVAAKLQGGLENGTDIALEVDILRLDKKRDLLYLILRKVEDALDELLYSQLEFDQLEPRRLLILQDLWQTTIIDFFGRYFVLQVNGYTVDVVDSLLQDAAIVQGALLEKIPGVTELFKHLLFQTPLVVDGVPYPPGNPEALARAEVLLENLLIQIANATLQPLLNRFANVETIKQNFYDRRLLSSREIERFRNDLSWRYRLERYVREPKDIFESQYTLFILTGRSIRKTTIYASRTQELEQLSGIPYVVTLALETRDAISPRLRSAVSFMGNGVIYVLTEVIGRGIGLVGRGIIKGIGNVWQDGRFNRR
;
A
#
# COMPACT_ATOMS: atom_id res chain seq x y z
N ILE A 1 -19.27 66.18 37.38
CA ILE A 1 -19.49 65.84 35.95
C ILE A 1 -18.78 64.52 35.58
N GLY A 2 -17.55 64.27 36.05
CA GLY A 2 -16.79 63.04 35.70
C GLY A 2 -17.31 61.69 36.19
N GLU A 3 -17.99 61.57 37.34
CA GLU A 3 -18.44 60.24 37.83
C GLU A 3 -19.65 59.66 37.06
N GLN A 4 -20.46 60.49 36.41
CA GLN A 4 -21.59 60.02 35.62
C GLN A 4 -21.17 59.57 34.21
N GLU A 5 -20.06 60.09 33.68
CA GLU A 5 -19.50 59.67 32.39
C GLU A 5 -18.78 58.32 32.49
N ILE A 6 -18.05 58.06 33.57
CA ILE A 6 -17.37 56.77 33.79
C ILE A 6 -18.39 55.63 33.91
N ARG A 7 -19.47 55.83 34.68
CA ARG A 7 -20.55 54.83 34.79
C ARG A 7 -21.36 54.64 33.51
N ARG A 8 -21.32 55.60 32.57
CA ARG A 8 -21.93 55.44 31.25
C ARG A 8 -21.03 54.63 30.33
N GLN A 9 -19.72 54.87 30.35
CA GLN A 9 -18.75 54.10 29.57
C GLN A 9 -18.66 52.63 30.03
N GLU A 10 -18.64 52.36 31.33
CA GLU A 10 -18.61 50.97 31.84
C GLU A 10 -19.89 50.18 31.49
N ARG A 11 -21.05 50.86 31.43
CA ARG A 11 -22.30 50.24 30.95
C ARG A 11 -22.30 50.00 29.44
N GLN A 12 -21.66 50.88 28.67
CA GLN A 12 -21.53 50.73 27.22
C GLN A 12 -20.57 49.57 26.86
N GLU A 13 -19.45 49.44 27.58
CA GLU A 13 -18.52 48.32 27.41
C GLU A 13 -19.12 46.99 27.87
N SER A 14 -19.90 46.98 28.95
CA SER A 14 -20.65 45.79 29.40
C SER A 14 -21.76 45.38 28.42
N GLN A 15 -22.40 46.35 27.74
CA GLN A 15 -23.37 46.08 26.67
C GLN A 15 -22.70 45.55 25.39
N LEU A 16 -21.55 46.09 25.00
CA LEU A 16 -20.78 45.63 23.84
C LEU A 16 -20.18 44.23 24.07
N GLN A 17 -19.78 43.90 25.29
CA GLN A 17 -19.34 42.54 25.65
C GLN A 17 -20.53 41.56 25.73
N GLY A 18 -21.72 42.01 26.12
CA GLY A 18 -22.97 41.23 26.07
C GLY A 18 -23.45 40.94 24.64
N GLU A 19 -23.32 41.90 23.72
CA GLU A 19 -23.63 41.72 22.29
C GLU A 19 -22.59 40.84 21.57
N ALA A 20 -21.31 40.95 21.93
CA ALA A 20 -20.25 40.07 21.42
C ALA A 20 -20.40 38.61 21.91
N ALA A 21 -21.00 38.41 23.09
CA ALA A 21 -21.35 37.07 23.60
C ALA A 21 -22.64 36.51 22.95
N ALA A 22 -23.61 37.36 22.62
CA ALA A 22 -24.86 36.97 21.96
C ALA A 22 -24.67 36.64 20.45
N LEU A 23 -23.60 37.12 19.81
CA LEU A 23 -23.23 36.76 18.44
C LEU A 23 -22.36 35.49 18.33
N ARG A 24 -22.06 34.81 19.45
CA ARG A 24 -21.22 33.59 19.46
C ARG A 24 -22.01 32.28 19.54
N ILE A 25 -23.34 32.31 19.39
CA ILE A 25 -24.17 31.11 19.23
C ILE A 25 -25.02 31.25 17.97
N GLN A 26 -24.37 31.15 16.81
CA GLN A 26 -25.01 30.75 15.56
C GLN A 26 -23.93 30.11 14.68
N GLN A 27 -23.70 28.81 14.93
CA GLN A 27 -22.89 27.98 14.05
C GLN A 27 -23.62 27.86 12.69
N PRO A 28 -22.94 28.06 11.55
CA PRO A 28 -23.52 27.73 10.26
C PRO A 28 -23.71 26.21 10.18
N SER A 29 -24.96 25.82 9.95
CA SER A 29 -25.37 24.44 9.75
C SER A 29 -24.67 23.84 8.54
N SER A 30 -23.76 22.89 8.80
CA SER A 30 -23.08 22.10 7.78
C SER A 30 -24.07 21.20 7.04
N SER A 31 -24.36 21.59 5.79
CA SER A 31 -25.10 20.82 4.80
C SER A 31 -24.24 19.67 4.23
N SER A 32 -23.91 18.69 5.07
CA SER A 32 -23.25 17.43 4.63
C SER A 32 -23.80 16.18 5.32
N ARG A 33 -25.04 16.23 5.83
CA ARG A 33 -25.72 15.10 6.49
C ARG A 33 -26.45 14.06 5.61
N PRO A 34 -26.71 14.21 4.29
CA PRO A 34 -27.51 13.22 3.56
C PRO A 34 -26.73 11.95 3.19
N VAL A 35 -25.41 12.02 3.00
CA VAL A 35 -24.60 10.88 2.58
C VAL A 35 -24.29 9.95 3.75
N ALA A 36 -23.90 10.50 4.91
CA ALA A 36 -23.65 9.72 6.13
C ALA A 36 -24.91 9.00 6.64
N THR A 37 -26.09 9.64 6.54
CA THR A 37 -27.38 9.00 6.88
C THR A 37 -27.78 7.93 5.87
N ARG A 38 -27.52 8.11 4.56
CA ARG A 38 -27.73 7.06 3.54
C ARG A 38 -26.82 5.86 3.75
N LEU A 39 -25.53 6.06 4.02
CA LEU A 39 -24.57 4.98 4.28
C LEU A 39 -24.93 4.19 5.54
N ARG A 40 -25.36 4.86 6.62
CA ARG A 40 -25.85 4.18 7.83
C ARG A 40 -27.11 3.34 7.57
N ARG A 41 -28.04 3.83 6.75
CA ARG A 41 -29.24 3.06 6.35
C ARG A 41 -28.88 1.85 5.48
N LEU A 42 -27.97 2.02 4.51
CA LEU A 42 -27.49 0.93 3.66
C LEU A 42 -26.74 -0.14 4.46
N ARG A 43 -25.88 0.26 5.39
CA ARG A 43 -25.18 -0.67 6.31
C ARG A 43 -26.19 -1.44 7.17
N ARG A 44 -27.15 -0.76 7.77
CA ARG A 44 -28.17 -1.40 8.62
C ARG A 44 -29.04 -2.38 7.83
N SER A 45 -29.46 -1.99 6.62
CA SER A 45 -30.26 -2.84 5.72
C SER A 45 -29.47 -4.06 5.24
N GLY A 46 -28.20 -3.88 4.86
CA GLY A 46 -27.34 -4.97 4.40
C GLY A 46 -27.05 -5.99 5.49
N ILE A 47 -26.78 -5.54 6.72
CA ILE A 47 -26.57 -6.44 7.87
C ILE A 47 -27.84 -7.23 8.20
N GLN A 48 -29.02 -6.58 8.20
CA GLN A 48 -30.29 -7.27 8.46
C GLN A 48 -30.58 -8.36 7.43
N GLN A 49 -30.27 -8.11 6.15
CA GLN A 49 -30.45 -9.10 5.09
C GLN A 49 -29.47 -10.29 5.21
N ILE A 50 -28.22 -10.01 5.61
CA ILE A 50 -27.21 -11.06 5.85
C ILE A 50 -27.57 -11.90 7.09
N ASP A 51 -28.05 -11.26 8.17
CA ASP A 51 -28.45 -11.96 9.39
C ASP A 51 -29.69 -12.86 9.15
N ALA A 52 -30.67 -12.40 8.37
CA ALA A 52 -31.81 -13.22 7.95
C ALA A 52 -31.38 -14.42 7.09
N SER A 53 -30.42 -14.23 6.19
CA SER A 53 -29.87 -15.31 5.36
C SER A 53 -29.07 -16.32 6.20
N LEU A 54 -28.34 -15.86 7.22
CA LEU A 54 -27.61 -16.71 8.16
C LEU A 54 -28.57 -17.57 9.00
N GLN A 55 -29.71 -17.01 9.40
CA GLN A 55 -30.75 -17.75 10.11
C GLN A 55 -31.39 -18.82 9.21
N ALA A 56 -31.78 -18.47 7.99
CA ALA A 56 -32.36 -19.43 7.04
C ALA A 56 -31.43 -20.60 6.70
N VAL A 57 -30.13 -20.33 6.47
CA VAL A 57 -29.12 -21.39 6.25
C VAL A 57 -28.89 -22.20 7.53
N GLY A 58 -28.96 -21.57 8.70
CA GLY A 58 -28.87 -22.23 10.00
C GLY A 58 -30.03 -23.20 10.26
N GLU A 59 -31.26 -22.83 9.89
CA GLU A 59 -32.44 -23.70 9.98
C GLU A 59 -32.36 -24.88 9.01
N GLN A 60 -31.89 -24.65 7.78
CA GLN A 60 -31.67 -25.73 6.80
C GLN A 60 -30.64 -26.74 7.31
N LEU A 61 -29.54 -26.29 7.93
CA LEU A 61 -28.51 -27.16 8.51
C LEU A 61 -29.00 -28.01 9.70
N GLN A 62 -30.13 -27.70 10.31
CA GLN A 62 -30.73 -28.49 11.40
C GLN A 62 -31.61 -29.65 10.88
N ASN A 63 -31.90 -29.70 9.58
CA ASN A 63 -32.66 -30.81 8.99
C ASN A 63 -31.80 -32.08 8.94
N LEU A 64 -32.32 -33.16 9.53
CA LEU A 64 -31.63 -34.46 9.67
C LEU A 64 -31.54 -35.26 8.34
N ASP A 65 -32.30 -34.86 7.31
CA ASP A 65 -32.35 -35.54 6.00
C ASP A 65 -31.33 -35.02 4.96
N LEU A 66 -30.38 -34.16 5.36
CA LEU A 66 -29.37 -33.61 4.45
C LEU A 66 -28.22 -34.60 4.19
N SER A 67 -27.84 -34.76 2.92
CA SER A 67 -26.62 -35.48 2.55
C SER A 67 -25.36 -34.74 3.02
N ASP A 68 -24.25 -35.46 3.21
CA ASP A 68 -22.98 -34.89 3.68
C ASP A 68 -22.46 -33.77 2.76
N LEU A 69 -22.75 -33.86 1.46
CA LEU A 69 -22.36 -32.85 0.47
C LEU A 69 -23.21 -31.59 0.59
N GLU A 70 -24.53 -31.71 0.76
CA GLU A 70 -25.42 -30.56 0.98
C GLU A 70 -25.09 -29.85 2.29
N ARG A 71 -24.75 -30.62 3.34
CA ARG A 71 -24.28 -30.08 4.62
C ARG A 71 -22.96 -29.31 4.44
N ALA A 72 -22.02 -29.84 3.67
CA ALA A 72 -20.76 -29.16 3.39
C ALA A 72 -20.95 -27.87 2.57
N VAL A 73 -21.86 -27.88 1.58
CA VAL A 73 -22.22 -26.70 0.77
C VAL A 73 -22.88 -25.62 1.63
N LEU A 74 -23.88 -25.98 2.44
CA LEU A 74 -24.56 -25.04 3.35
C LEU A 74 -23.61 -24.50 4.44
N ALA A 75 -22.69 -25.33 4.95
CA ALA A 75 -21.63 -24.87 5.84
C ALA A 75 -20.64 -23.91 5.13
N GLY A 76 -20.37 -24.12 3.84
CA GLY A 76 -19.65 -23.19 2.97
C GLY A 76 -20.36 -21.84 2.87
N GLN A 77 -21.64 -21.85 2.49
CA GLN A 77 -22.47 -20.67 2.36
C GLN A 77 -22.59 -19.89 3.69
N GLN A 78 -22.67 -20.60 4.82
CA GLN A 78 -22.70 -19.97 6.14
C GLN A 78 -21.39 -19.23 6.46
N ARG A 79 -20.24 -19.78 6.06
CA ARG A 79 -18.94 -19.10 6.21
C ARG A 79 -18.87 -17.86 5.34
N GLU A 80 -19.32 -17.94 4.08
CA GLU A 80 -19.36 -16.81 3.16
C GLU A 80 -20.24 -15.68 3.68
N LEU A 81 -21.43 -15.99 4.22
CA LEU A 81 -22.33 -14.99 4.80
C LEU A 81 -21.73 -14.33 6.06
N ARG A 82 -20.99 -15.07 6.89
CA ARG A 82 -20.25 -14.48 8.03
C ARG A 82 -19.13 -13.56 7.57
N VAL A 83 -18.41 -13.93 6.52
CA VAL A 83 -17.37 -13.08 5.92
C VAL A 83 -18.02 -11.82 5.32
N ALA A 84 -19.12 -11.96 4.58
CA ALA A 84 -19.87 -10.82 4.04
C ALA A 84 -20.36 -9.87 5.15
N ARG A 85 -20.87 -10.42 6.27
CA ARG A 85 -21.26 -9.64 7.47
C ARG A 85 -20.09 -8.87 8.07
N TRP A 86 -18.93 -9.52 8.18
CA TRP A 86 -17.71 -8.90 8.70
C TRP A 86 -17.20 -7.79 7.77
N ILE A 87 -17.18 -8.04 6.46
CA ILE A 87 -16.81 -7.09 5.41
C ILE A 87 -17.73 -5.86 5.44
N VAL A 88 -19.06 -6.04 5.46
CA VAL A 88 -20.05 -4.94 5.51
C VAL A 88 -19.89 -4.12 6.78
N ASN A 89 -19.59 -4.73 7.92
CA ASN A 89 -19.32 -4.02 9.17
C ASN A 89 -18.02 -3.21 9.14
N ARG A 90 -17.00 -3.66 8.39
CA ARG A 90 -15.69 -3.02 8.33
C ARG A 90 -15.58 -1.96 7.24
N LEU A 91 -16.18 -2.19 6.08
CA LEU A 91 -16.12 -1.28 4.91
C LEU A 91 -17.12 -0.12 4.98
N LEU A 92 -18.28 -0.32 5.61
CA LEU A 92 -19.30 0.73 5.78
C LEU A 92 -19.26 1.37 7.17
N ALA A 93 -18.24 1.06 7.99
CA ALA A 93 -17.94 1.82 9.20
C ALA A 93 -17.42 3.20 8.78
N THR A 94 -18.23 4.23 8.98
CA THR A 94 -17.76 5.62 8.92
C THR A 94 -16.82 5.86 10.10
N PRO A 95 -15.52 6.11 9.91
CA PRO A 95 -14.66 6.50 11.01
C PRO A 95 -14.95 7.97 11.32
N LYS A 96 -15.05 8.28 12.62
CA LYS A 96 -15.54 9.52 13.25
C LYS A 96 -17.05 9.60 13.38
N LEU A 97 -17.56 9.07 14.51
CA LEU A 97 -18.69 9.56 15.31
C LEU A 97 -19.09 8.56 16.41
N ASP A 98 -18.55 7.34 16.42
CA ASP A 98 -18.88 6.34 17.47
C ASP A 98 -18.01 6.49 18.73
N GLU A 99 -16.86 7.18 18.67
CA GLU A 99 -16.02 7.45 19.85
C GLU A 99 -16.59 8.54 20.78
N GLU A 100 -17.38 9.48 20.27
CA GLU A 100 -17.98 10.55 21.11
C GLU A 100 -19.26 10.10 21.84
N VAL A 101 -19.90 9.00 21.42
CA VAL A 101 -21.12 8.48 22.08
C VAL A 101 -20.75 7.51 23.20
N SER A 102 -19.67 6.75 23.07
CA SER A 102 -19.23 5.79 24.10
C SER A 102 -18.55 6.44 25.32
N GLN A 103 -18.07 7.69 25.21
CA GLN A 103 -17.44 8.42 26.33
C GLN A 103 -18.41 9.34 27.10
N ARG A 104 -19.69 9.44 26.70
CA ARG A 104 -20.67 10.37 27.31
C ARG A 104 -21.76 9.68 28.14
N SER A 105 -21.63 8.39 28.43
CA SER A 105 -22.66 7.61 29.13
C SER A 105 -22.20 6.92 30.42
N GLN A 106 -21.14 7.40 31.06
CA GLN A 106 -20.76 6.97 32.41
C GLN A 106 -20.44 8.19 33.29
N GLU A 107 -21.50 8.89 33.72
CA GLU A 107 -21.47 9.55 35.03
C GLU A 107 -22.02 8.55 36.05
N PRO A 108 -21.24 8.15 37.08
CA PRO A 108 -21.82 7.63 38.29
C PRO A 108 -22.22 8.80 39.18
N GLY A 109 -23.52 8.87 39.46
CA GLY A 109 -24.11 9.79 40.42
C GLY A 109 -23.53 9.61 41.83
N PHE A 110 -23.50 10.75 42.51
CA PHE A 110 -23.19 10.93 43.91
C PHE A 110 -24.27 10.26 44.79
N SER A 111 -23.90 9.28 45.60
CA SER A 111 -24.60 8.94 46.84
C SER A 111 -23.62 8.30 47.80
N GLY A 112 -23.34 8.98 48.91
CA GLY A 112 -22.47 8.49 49.97
C GLY A 112 -23.17 7.52 50.91
N GLN A 113 -22.38 6.69 51.59
CA GLN A 113 -22.44 6.49 53.05
C GLN A 113 -21.18 5.73 53.48
N SER A 114 -20.68 6.16 54.64
CA SER A 114 -19.55 5.70 55.44
C SER A 114 -19.58 4.20 55.80
N ASP A 115 -18.41 3.59 56.01
CA ASP A 115 -17.98 3.17 57.37
C ASP A 115 -16.58 2.51 57.40
N ASP A 116 -15.97 2.65 58.58
CA ASP A 116 -14.65 2.28 59.07
C ASP A 116 -14.20 0.81 58.87
N ASN A 117 -12.91 0.61 58.61
CA ASN A 117 -11.96 0.08 59.61
C ASN A 117 -10.53 -0.09 59.04
N GLY A 118 -9.54 0.39 59.80
CA GLY A 118 -8.11 0.34 59.49
C GLY A 118 -7.38 -0.97 59.86
N PRO A 119 -6.15 -0.90 60.39
CA PRO A 119 -4.93 -0.92 59.57
C PRO A 119 -3.85 -1.91 60.06
N SER A 120 -2.80 -2.15 59.25
CA SER A 120 -1.46 -2.64 59.68
C SER A 120 -0.46 -2.36 58.55
N GLY A 121 0.70 -1.72 58.72
CA GLY A 121 1.77 -1.93 59.71
C GLY A 121 2.85 -2.81 59.07
N ALA A 122 3.88 -2.25 58.40
CA ALA A 122 5.19 -1.86 58.94
C ALA A 122 6.34 -2.89 58.70
N ILE A 123 7.41 -2.43 58.04
CA ILE A 123 8.84 -2.53 58.44
C ILE A 123 9.59 -3.91 58.36
N ARG A 124 10.57 -3.96 57.42
CA ARG A 124 12.04 -4.23 57.54
C ARG A 124 12.61 -5.54 58.15
N ALA A 125 13.68 -5.98 57.49
CA ALA A 125 14.97 -6.56 57.99
C ALA A 125 15.25 -8.10 57.98
N GLU A 126 16.34 -8.42 57.25
CA GLU A 126 17.48 -9.30 57.64
C GLU A 126 17.30 -10.83 57.68
N ARG A 127 18.32 -11.71 57.56
CA ARG A 127 19.70 -11.78 57.02
C ARG A 127 20.23 -13.19 57.41
N GLY A 128 21.04 -13.85 56.57
CA GLY A 128 22.01 -14.92 56.94
C GLY A 128 21.45 -16.36 57.02
N MET A 129 22.15 -17.46 56.73
CA MET A 129 23.58 -17.83 56.62
C MET A 129 23.67 -19.10 55.73
N GLU A 130 24.59 -19.25 54.76
CA GLU A 130 26.01 -19.71 54.82
C GLU A 130 26.27 -21.18 55.21
N SER A 131 26.92 -21.92 54.30
CA SER A 131 28.16 -22.74 54.46
C SER A 131 28.42 -23.49 53.13
N GLU A 132 29.52 -23.41 52.37
CA GLU A 132 30.99 -23.34 52.55
C GLU A 132 31.66 -24.69 52.19
N SER A 133 32.55 -24.69 51.18
CA SER A 133 33.88 -25.34 51.24
C SER A 133 34.75 -25.00 50.02
N LEU A 134 36.01 -24.70 50.31
CA LEU A 134 37.10 -24.18 49.47
C LEU A 134 38.27 -25.19 49.41
N ARG A 135 39.10 -25.08 48.35
CA ARG A 135 40.60 -25.01 48.29
C ARG A 135 41.16 -25.79 47.07
N LEU A 136 41.92 -25.25 46.09
CA LEU A 136 43.17 -24.44 45.95
C LEU A 136 44.47 -25.25 45.82
N GLY A 137 45.24 -25.04 44.73
CA GLY A 137 46.71 -25.30 44.69
C GLY A 137 47.42 -25.53 43.34
N ALA A 138 47.85 -24.42 42.69
CA ALA A 138 48.99 -24.09 41.80
C ALA A 138 49.96 -25.12 41.14
N GLY A 139 50.43 -24.78 39.91
CA GLY A 139 51.72 -25.18 39.30
C GLY A 139 51.83 -24.98 37.76
N MET A 140 52.93 -24.42 37.24
CA MET A 140 53.26 -24.12 35.82
C MET A 140 54.81 -24.21 35.64
N PRO A 141 55.49 -24.21 34.45
CA PRO A 141 55.32 -24.70 33.04
C PRO A 141 56.51 -25.67 32.66
N PRO A 142 57.13 -25.81 31.44
CA PRO A 142 56.90 -25.30 30.05
C PRO A 142 57.11 -26.32 28.88
N GLY A 143 56.84 -25.90 27.62
CA GLY A 143 57.49 -26.45 26.41
C GLY A 143 56.64 -26.54 25.13
N GLU A 144 56.81 -25.58 24.21
CA GLU A 144 56.62 -25.73 22.74
C GLU A 144 57.80 -26.55 22.13
N PRO A 145 57.72 -27.16 20.92
CA PRO A 145 57.25 -26.54 19.67
C PRO A 145 56.40 -27.40 18.68
N ASP A 146 55.50 -26.72 17.97
CA ASP A 146 55.32 -26.59 16.50
C ASP A 146 55.67 -27.71 15.47
N PRO A 147 55.20 -27.64 14.20
CA PRO A 147 54.28 -28.62 13.61
C PRO A 147 54.82 -29.27 12.32
N SER A 148 54.17 -30.32 11.81
CA SER A 148 54.14 -30.57 10.36
C SER A 148 53.19 -31.71 9.96
N SER A 149 52.33 -31.35 9.00
CA SER A 149 51.77 -32.15 7.90
C SER A 149 50.25 -32.32 7.91
N PHE A 150 49.73 -32.14 6.69
CA PHE A 150 48.35 -32.28 6.24
C PHE A 150 47.45 -31.08 6.60
N ALA A 151 46.82 -30.35 5.70
CA ALA A 151 46.39 -30.68 4.34
C ALA A 151 46.16 -29.41 3.49
N GLU A 152 46.24 -29.61 2.18
CA GLU A 152 45.78 -28.70 1.13
C GLU A 152 44.30 -28.32 1.33
N GLY A 153 44.01 -27.04 1.21
CA GLY A 153 42.67 -26.49 1.12
C GLY A 153 42.77 -25.06 0.60
N GLY A 154 42.40 -24.86 -0.67
CA GLY A 154 42.45 -23.56 -1.34
C GLY A 154 41.62 -22.52 -0.59
N ALA A 155 42.30 -21.58 0.06
CA ALA A 155 41.70 -20.36 0.55
C ALA A 155 41.90 -19.25 -0.49
N LEU A 156 40.79 -18.80 -1.07
CA LEU A 156 40.73 -17.52 -1.79
C LEU A 156 41.06 -16.42 -0.78
N THR A 157 42.25 -15.86 -0.87
CA THR A 157 42.57 -14.61 -0.18
C THR A 157 41.80 -13.47 -0.83
N PRO A 158 41.16 -12.57 -0.06
CA PRO A 158 40.56 -11.37 -0.61
C PRO A 158 41.72 -10.47 -1.07
N THR A 159 41.89 -10.37 -2.39
CA THR A 159 42.87 -9.46 -2.98
C THR A 159 42.35 -8.04 -2.79
N THR A 160 43.16 -7.20 -2.16
CA THR A 160 42.93 -5.77 -1.97
C THR A 160 42.59 -5.10 -3.32
N PRO A 161 41.52 -4.28 -3.44
CA PRO A 161 41.20 -3.62 -4.71
C PRO A 161 42.30 -2.62 -5.06
N GLN A 162 43.05 -2.89 -6.12
CA GLN A 162 44.08 -1.99 -6.66
C GLN A 162 43.43 -0.91 -7.53
N MET A 163 44.03 0.28 -7.53
CA MET A 163 43.56 1.55 -8.11
C MET A 163 43.20 1.55 -9.62
N LEU A 164 43.31 0.41 -10.33
CA LEU A 164 42.82 0.26 -11.71
C LEU A 164 41.30 0.01 -11.77
N ASP A 165 40.74 -0.71 -10.79
CA ASP A 165 39.31 -1.06 -10.76
C ASP A 165 38.42 0.15 -10.42
N THR A 166 38.95 1.13 -9.70
CA THR A 166 38.20 2.33 -9.31
C THR A 166 37.94 3.30 -10.47
N VAL A 167 38.76 3.24 -11.53
CA VAL A 167 38.57 4.07 -12.73
C VAL A 167 37.43 3.49 -13.57
N SER A 168 37.47 2.18 -13.87
CA SER A 168 36.39 1.51 -14.62
C SER A 168 35.04 1.58 -13.89
N ALA A 169 35.05 1.46 -12.56
CA ALA A 169 33.87 1.63 -11.71
C ALA A 169 33.21 3.02 -11.84
N ARG A 170 34.03 4.08 -11.91
CA ARG A 170 33.55 5.46 -12.09
C ARG A 170 33.04 5.71 -13.51
N ASP A 171 33.65 5.06 -14.50
CA ASP A 171 33.21 5.12 -15.89
C ASP A 171 31.84 4.44 -16.08
N ASP A 172 31.60 3.29 -15.45
CA ASP A 172 30.30 2.60 -15.48
C ASP A 172 29.21 3.44 -14.77
N ARG A 173 29.53 4.03 -13.61
CA ARG A 173 28.62 4.90 -12.87
C ARG A 173 28.23 6.13 -13.69
N SER A 174 29.20 6.84 -14.26
CA SER A 174 28.92 8.03 -15.09
C SER A 174 28.08 7.68 -16.31
N THR A 175 28.41 6.59 -17.01
CA THR A 175 27.64 6.09 -18.17
C THR A 175 26.19 5.78 -17.81
N LEU A 176 25.95 5.16 -16.65
CA LEU A 176 24.61 4.87 -16.15
C LEU A 176 23.81 6.17 -15.91
N PHE A 177 24.39 7.15 -15.22
CA PHE A 177 23.74 8.42 -14.91
C PHE A 177 23.46 9.23 -16.19
N ASP A 178 24.41 9.27 -17.12
CA ASP A 178 24.24 9.91 -18.43
C ASP A 178 23.12 9.26 -19.25
N THR A 179 23.00 7.93 -19.21
CA THR A 179 21.94 7.18 -19.89
C THR A 179 20.57 7.55 -19.34
N VAL A 180 20.42 7.54 -18.01
CA VAL A 180 19.15 7.93 -17.36
C VAL A 180 18.85 9.41 -17.61
N ALA A 181 19.86 10.28 -17.52
CA ALA A 181 19.74 11.70 -17.83
C ALA A 181 19.26 11.93 -19.27
N ALA A 182 19.75 11.17 -20.25
CA ALA A 182 19.29 11.26 -21.64
C ALA A 182 17.82 10.87 -21.78
N LYS A 183 17.36 9.82 -21.08
CA LYS A 183 15.94 9.41 -21.10
C LYS A 183 15.01 10.47 -20.51
N LEU A 184 15.45 11.21 -19.49
CA LEU A 184 14.67 12.30 -18.89
C LEU A 184 14.37 13.46 -19.86
N GLN A 185 15.17 13.62 -20.93
CA GLN A 185 14.90 14.60 -21.98
C GLN A 185 13.66 14.24 -22.82
N GLY A 186 13.27 12.95 -22.83
CA GLY A 186 12.11 12.45 -23.55
C GLY A 186 10.77 12.94 -23.00
N GLY A 187 9.70 12.29 -23.47
CA GLY A 187 8.39 12.43 -22.84
C GLY A 187 8.37 11.71 -21.49
N LEU A 188 7.59 12.23 -20.54
CA LEU A 188 7.41 11.67 -19.19
C LEU A 188 5.93 11.43 -18.91
N GLU A 189 5.19 11.04 -19.95
CA GLU A 189 3.78 10.68 -19.83
C GLU A 189 3.66 9.37 -19.07
N ASN A 190 2.67 9.27 -18.19
CA ASN A 190 2.42 8.02 -17.50
C ASN A 190 1.73 7.04 -18.46
N GLY A 191 2.50 6.05 -18.93
CA GLY A 191 2.03 4.96 -19.80
C GLY A 191 1.56 3.74 -19.02
N THR A 192 1.34 3.87 -17.72
CA THR A 192 0.85 2.80 -16.84
C THR A 192 -0.65 2.93 -16.59
N ASP A 193 -1.26 1.89 -16.03
CA ASP A 193 -2.63 1.88 -15.50
C ASP A 193 -2.71 2.37 -14.04
N ILE A 194 -1.64 3.02 -13.54
CA ILE A 194 -1.49 3.42 -12.14
C ILE A 194 -1.34 4.93 -12.06
N ALA A 195 -2.23 5.63 -11.36
CA ALA A 195 -2.07 7.07 -11.14
C ALA A 195 -0.81 7.38 -10.32
N LEU A 196 0.09 8.23 -10.82
CA LEU A 196 1.32 8.62 -10.11
C LEU A 196 1.18 10.06 -9.61
N GLU A 197 1.72 10.37 -8.43
CA GLU A 197 1.66 11.71 -7.84
C GLU A 197 2.28 12.75 -8.78
N VAL A 198 3.37 12.38 -9.47
CA VAL A 198 4.03 13.23 -10.46
C VAL A 198 3.13 13.62 -11.64
N ASP A 199 2.02 12.92 -11.90
CA ASP A 199 1.10 13.23 -13.01
C ASP A 199 0.35 14.54 -12.83
N ILE A 200 0.36 15.10 -11.61
CA ILE A 200 -0.18 16.44 -11.43
C ILE A 200 0.69 17.51 -12.09
N LEU A 201 1.98 17.26 -12.26
CA LEU A 201 2.93 18.24 -12.76
C LEU A 201 2.81 18.43 -14.27
N ARG A 202 3.01 19.67 -14.70
CA ARG A 202 3.37 19.95 -16.09
C ARG A 202 4.74 19.35 -16.44
N LEU A 203 4.95 19.04 -17.71
CA LEU A 203 6.11 18.26 -18.18
C LEU A 203 7.46 18.89 -17.81
N ASP A 204 7.62 20.21 -17.92
CA ASP A 204 8.84 20.91 -17.51
C ASP A 204 9.13 20.71 -16.03
N LYS A 205 8.13 20.84 -15.16
CA LYS A 205 8.30 20.65 -13.72
C LYS A 205 8.53 19.20 -13.32
N LYS A 206 7.88 18.26 -14.01
CA LYS A 206 8.16 16.82 -13.83
C LYS A 206 9.61 16.50 -14.18
N ARG A 207 10.12 17.07 -15.27
CA ARG A 207 11.52 16.91 -15.71
C ARG A 207 12.50 17.57 -14.75
N ASP A 208 12.25 18.81 -14.34
CA ASP A 208 13.05 19.54 -13.36
C ASP A 208 13.21 18.71 -12.07
N LEU A 209 12.10 18.15 -11.57
CA LEU A 209 12.10 17.31 -10.37
C LEU A 209 12.96 16.06 -10.53
N LEU A 210 12.79 15.31 -11.63
CA LEU A 210 13.53 14.07 -11.83
C LEU A 210 15.04 14.32 -12.03
N TYR A 211 15.43 15.39 -12.71
CA TYR A 211 16.85 15.78 -12.81
C TYR A 211 17.44 16.19 -11.46
N LEU A 212 16.68 16.96 -10.67
CA LEU A 212 17.10 17.34 -9.32
C LEU A 212 17.36 16.09 -8.47
N ILE A 213 16.45 15.11 -8.52
CA ILE A 213 16.61 13.86 -7.77
C ILE A 213 17.81 13.06 -8.30
N LEU A 214 17.98 12.94 -9.62
CA LEU A 214 19.13 12.24 -10.21
C LEU A 214 20.45 12.81 -9.70
N ARG A 215 20.58 14.14 -9.72
CA ARG A 215 21.74 14.84 -9.18
C ARG A 215 21.92 14.58 -7.68
N LYS A 216 20.84 14.62 -6.90
CA LYS A 216 20.91 14.36 -5.45
C LYS A 216 21.32 12.95 -5.12
N VAL A 217 20.91 11.97 -5.92
CA VAL A 217 21.39 10.58 -5.78
C VAL A 217 22.87 10.49 -6.07
N GLU A 218 23.37 11.19 -7.10
CA GLU A 218 24.80 11.27 -7.40
C GLU A 218 25.60 11.91 -6.26
N ASP A 219 25.15 13.08 -5.79
CA ASP A 219 25.75 13.80 -4.66
C ASP A 219 25.78 12.92 -3.39
N ALA A 220 24.70 12.18 -3.12
CA ALA A 220 24.63 11.26 -1.99
C ALA A 220 25.62 10.09 -2.12
N LEU A 221 25.79 9.52 -3.31
CA LEU A 221 26.80 8.47 -3.55
C LEU A 221 28.21 9.00 -3.31
N ASP A 222 28.51 10.22 -3.77
CA ASP A 222 29.80 10.85 -3.54
C ASP A 222 30.04 11.13 -2.05
N GLU A 223 29.05 11.64 -1.32
CA GLU A 223 29.15 11.84 0.13
C GLU A 223 29.38 10.52 0.89
N LEU A 224 28.72 9.43 0.50
CA LEU A 224 28.94 8.10 1.07
C LEU A 224 30.36 7.58 0.80
N LEU A 225 30.93 7.86 -0.38
CA LEU A 225 32.33 7.55 -0.68
C LEU A 225 33.30 8.38 0.17
N TYR A 226 33.06 9.69 0.29
CA TYR A 226 33.91 10.59 1.08
C TYR A 226 33.90 10.26 2.57
N SER A 227 32.75 9.82 3.09
CA SER A 227 32.57 9.45 4.49
C SER A 227 33.12 8.06 4.84
N GLN A 228 33.67 7.32 3.87
CA GLN A 228 34.22 5.97 4.06
C GLN A 228 33.19 5.01 4.67
N LEU A 229 31.95 5.06 4.18
CA LEU A 229 30.91 4.15 4.64
C LEU A 229 31.31 2.69 4.34
N GLU A 230 31.27 1.84 5.37
CA GLU A 230 31.56 0.41 5.22
C GLU A 230 30.37 -0.34 4.59
N PHE A 231 30.67 -1.41 3.87
CA PHE A 231 29.70 -2.23 3.14
C PHE A 231 28.48 -2.68 3.98
N ASP A 232 28.72 -3.11 5.22
CA ASP A 232 27.69 -3.62 6.13
C ASP A 232 26.83 -2.52 6.78
N GLN A 233 27.28 -1.27 6.71
CA GLN A 233 26.58 -0.13 7.30
C GLN A 233 25.48 0.44 6.40
N LEU A 234 25.46 0.06 5.12
CA LEU A 234 24.53 0.62 4.16
C LEU A 234 23.08 0.21 4.43
N GLU A 235 22.81 -1.06 4.74
CA GLU A 235 21.42 -1.49 4.96
C GLU A 235 20.75 -0.81 6.16
N PRO A 236 21.38 -0.77 7.35
CA PRO A 236 20.82 -0.06 8.50
C PRO A 236 20.58 1.43 8.24
N ARG A 237 21.31 2.03 7.29
CA ARG A 237 21.19 3.45 6.93
C ARG A 237 20.29 3.71 5.72
N ARG A 238 19.81 2.68 5.03
CA ARG A 238 18.98 2.83 3.81
C ARG A 238 17.85 3.83 3.99
N LEU A 239 17.10 3.70 5.09
CA LEU A 239 15.95 4.56 5.35
C LEU A 239 16.37 6.01 5.63
N LEU A 240 17.47 6.21 6.35
CA LEU A 240 18.02 7.54 6.62
C LEU A 240 18.46 8.22 5.32
N ILE A 241 19.11 7.49 4.42
CA ILE A 241 19.52 7.99 3.09
C ILE A 241 18.29 8.42 2.28
N LEU A 242 17.25 7.58 2.22
CA LEU A 242 16.02 7.91 1.49
C LEU A 242 15.27 9.10 2.09
N GLN A 243 15.26 9.23 3.42
CA GLN A 243 14.70 10.39 4.10
C GLN A 243 15.47 11.66 3.75
N ASP A 244 16.80 11.63 3.81
CA ASP A 244 17.63 12.79 3.48
C ASP A 244 17.47 13.21 2.00
N LEU A 245 17.49 12.25 1.07
CA LEU A 245 17.20 12.48 -0.34
C LEU A 245 15.83 13.15 -0.52
N TRP A 246 14.79 12.64 0.15
CA TRP A 246 13.45 13.22 0.07
C TRP A 246 13.40 14.64 0.67
N GLN A 247 13.95 14.85 1.87
CA GLN A 247 13.95 16.15 2.56
C GLN A 247 14.67 17.21 1.74
N THR A 248 15.88 16.91 1.27
CA THR A 248 16.66 17.85 0.48
C THR A 248 16.03 18.09 -0.90
N THR A 249 15.33 17.10 -1.48
CA THR A 249 14.51 17.29 -2.69
C THR A 249 13.35 18.24 -2.45
N ILE A 250 12.61 18.10 -1.34
CA ILE A 250 11.53 19.03 -0.95
C ILE A 250 12.07 20.47 -0.86
N ILE A 251 13.19 20.66 -0.14
CA ILE A 251 13.79 21.97 0.09
C ILE A 251 14.18 22.65 -1.23
N ASP A 252 14.86 21.93 -2.11
CA ASP A 252 15.40 22.51 -3.35
C ASP A 252 14.35 22.64 -4.46
N PHE A 253 13.40 21.71 -4.54
CA PHE A 253 12.36 21.75 -5.58
C PHE A 253 11.33 22.86 -5.34
N PHE A 254 10.86 23.01 -4.11
CA PHE A 254 9.89 24.06 -3.77
C PHE A 254 10.56 25.40 -3.46
N GLY A 255 11.82 25.37 -3.04
CA GLY A 255 12.59 26.54 -2.64
C GLY A 255 12.49 26.79 -1.14
N ARG A 256 13.66 26.89 -0.49
CA ARG A 256 13.82 27.00 0.98
C ARG A 256 12.96 28.07 1.67
N TYR A 257 12.66 29.17 0.98
CA TYR A 257 11.93 30.31 1.55
C TYR A 257 10.57 30.53 0.87
N PHE A 258 10.02 29.47 0.26
CA PHE A 258 8.76 29.59 -0.45
C PHE A 258 7.59 29.67 0.53
N VAL A 259 6.91 30.82 0.53
CA VAL A 259 5.78 31.11 1.41
C VAL A 259 4.50 31.30 0.60
N LEU A 260 3.37 30.87 1.17
CA LEU A 260 2.04 31.05 0.60
C LEU A 260 1.13 31.83 1.55
N GLN A 261 0.23 32.62 0.99
CA GLN A 261 -0.88 33.22 1.73
C GLN A 261 -2.09 32.30 1.64
N VAL A 262 -2.45 31.65 2.75
CA VAL A 262 -3.59 30.74 2.84
C VAL A 262 -4.53 31.26 3.91
N ASN A 263 -5.77 31.62 3.54
CA ASN A 263 -6.79 32.16 4.45
C ASN A 263 -6.32 33.36 5.28
N GLY A 264 -5.44 34.22 4.72
CA GLY A 264 -4.91 35.40 5.40
C GLY A 264 -3.70 35.13 6.31
N TYR A 265 -3.22 33.89 6.38
CA TYR A 265 -2.01 33.52 7.11
C TYR A 265 -0.87 33.20 6.16
N THR A 266 0.33 33.63 6.52
CA THR A 266 1.56 33.24 5.83
C THR A 266 1.98 31.86 6.31
N VAL A 267 2.15 30.94 5.37
CA VAL A 267 2.55 29.56 5.61
C VAL A 267 3.87 29.30 4.91
N ASP A 268 4.87 28.82 5.65
CA ASP A 268 6.09 28.25 5.07
C ASP A 268 5.74 26.89 4.45
N VAL A 269 5.94 26.79 3.13
CA VAL A 269 5.55 25.60 2.38
C VAL A 269 6.45 24.43 2.75
N VAL A 270 7.76 24.64 2.76
CA VAL A 270 8.74 23.56 3.00
C VAL A 270 8.54 22.97 4.38
N ASP A 271 8.47 23.80 5.43
CA ASP A 271 8.24 23.34 6.79
C ASP A 271 6.93 22.56 6.91
N SER A 272 5.88 23.01 6.22
CA SER A 272 4.59 22.34 6.21
C SER A 272 4.63 20.98 5.51
N LEU A 273 5.38 20.84 4.41
CA LEU A 273 5.53 19.57 3.67
C LEU A 273 6.36 18.57 4.48
N LEU A 274 7.43 19.04 5.14
CA LEU A 274 8.32 18.19 5.93
C LEU A 274 7.62 17.57 7.16
N GLN A 275 6.54 18.17 7.66
CA GLN A 275 5.70 17.58 8.72
C GLN A 275 5.07 16.23 8.33
N ASP A 276 4.95 15.91 7.05
CA ASP A 276 4.39 14.63 6.58
C ASP A 276 5.44 13.51 6.48
N ALA A 277 6.66 13.72 7.00
CA ALA A 277 7.77 12.76 6.94
C ALA A 277 7.37 11.33 7.33
N ALA A 278 6.69 11.15 8.46
CA ALA A 278 6.27 9.83 8.93
C ALA A 278 5.25 9.15 7.98
N ILE A 279 4.37 9.93 7.36
CA ILE A 279 3.38 9.43 6.40
C ILE A 279 4.10 8.99 5.12
N VAL A 280 4.98 9.84 4.60
CA VAL A 280 5.75 9.57 3.38
C VAL A 280 6.69 8.38 3.56
N GLN A 281 7.35 8.29 4.72
CA GLN A 281 8.24 7.19 5.07
C GLN A 281 7.54 5.84 4.96
N GLY A 282 6.47 5.62 5.72
CA GLY A 282 5.79 4.32 5.76
C GLY A 282 4.96 4.02 4.52
N ALA A 283 4.45 5.04 3.82
CA ALA A 283 3.63 4.83 2.63
C ALA A 283 4.44 4.64 1.34
N LEU A 284 5.66 5.22 1.26
CA LEU A 284 6.42 5.32 0.02
C LEU A 284 7.89 4.91 0.20
N LEU A 285 8.65 5.57 1.08
CA LEU A 285 10.12 5.40 1.13
C LEU A 285 10.54 3.99 1.58
N GLU A 286 9.92 3.45 2.62
CA GLU A 286 10.25 2.10 3.14
C GLU A 286 9.99 1.00 2.10
N LYS A 287 9.10 1.27 1.14
CA LYS A 287 8.64 0.32 0.13
C LYS A 287 9.46 0.35 -1.15
N ILE A 288 10.46 1.23 -1.29
CA ILE A 288 11.29 1.30 -2.48
C ILE A 288 12.26 0.10 -2.49
N PRO A 289 12.10 -0.87 -3.41
CA PRO A 289 12.96 -2.04 -3.45
C PRO A 289 14.30 -1.72 -4.15
N GLY A 290 15.33 -2.52 -3.85
CA GLY A 290 16.59 -2.52 -4.61
C GLY A 290 17.54 -1.36 -4.35
N VAL A 291 17.25 -0.48 -3.38
CA VAL A 291 18.09 0.70 -3.07
C VAL A 291 19.47 0.28 -2.58
N THR A 292 19.52 -0.65 -1.64
CA THR A 292 20.78 -1.12 -1.06
C THR A 292 21.60 -1.90 -2.08
N GLU A 293 20.97 -2.75 -2.88
CA GLU A 293 21.62 -3.50 -3.95
C GLU A 293 22.22 -2.57 -4.99
N LEU A 294 21.46 -1.55 -5.43
CA LEU A 294 21.96 -0.52 -6.33
C LEU A 294 23.15 0.22 -5.74
N PHE A 295 23.03 0.71 -4.51
CA PHE A 295 24.08 1.51 -3.88
C PHE A 295 25.33 0.66 -3.59
N LYS A 296 25.17 -0.61 -3.19
CA LYS A 296 26.30 -1.54 -3.02
C LYS A 296 27.03 -1.78 -4.33
N HIS A 297 26.29 -1.98 -5.41
CA HIS A 297 26.84 -2.14 -6.75
C HIS A 297 27.65 -0.91 -7.17
N LEU A 298 27.08 0.29 -7.00
CA LEU A 298 27.71 1.54 -7.43
C LEU A 298 28.90 1.97 -6.55
N LEU A 299 28.83 1.74 -5.24
CA LEU A 299 29.87 2.16 -4.29
C LEU A 299 31.01 1.15 -4.16
N PHE A 300 30.67 -0.14 -4.11
CA PHE A 300 31.59 -1.21 -3.74
C PHE A 300 31.82 -2.24 -4.84
N GLN A 301 31.26 -2.02 -6.05
CA GLN A 301 31.47 -2.90 -7.19
C GLN A 301 31.00 -4.35 -6.91
N THR A 302 29.90 -4.51 -6.17
CA THR A 302 29.33 -5.83 -5.90
C THR A 302 28.47 -6.32 -7.06
N PRO A 303 28.45 -7.63 -7.36
CA PRO A 303 27.56 -8.19 -8.38
C PRO A 303 26.08 -7.86 -8.13
N LEU A 304 25.32 -7.57 -9.19
CA LEU A 304 23.87 -7.42 -9.13
C LEU A 304 23.18 -8.74 -9.49
N VAL A 305 22.17 -9.10 -8.71
CA VAL A 305 21.37 -10.31 -8.96
C VAL A 305 20.28 -10.01 -9.99
N VAL A 306 20.28 -10.76 -11.08
CA VAL A 306 19.26 -10.74 -12.13
C VAL A 306 18.67 -12.14 -12.21
N ASP A 307 17.38 -12.25 -11.85
CA ASP A 307 16.60 -13.49 -11.88
C ASP A 307 17.29 -14.67 -11.16
N GLY A 308 17.91 -14.36 -10.02
CA GLY A 308 18.63 -15.32 -9.17
C GLY A 308 20.09 -15.53 -9.54
N VAL A 309 20.58 -14.94 -10.64
CA VAL A 309 21.97 -15.06 -11.09
C VAL A 309 22.75 -13.79 -10.78
N PRO A 310 23.90 -13.85 -10.07
CA PRO A 310 24.75 -12.69 -9.84
C PRO A 310 25.59 -12.36 -11.08
N TYR A 311 25.52 -11.11 -11.54
CA TYR A 311 26.32 -10.57 -12.63
C TYR A 311 27.32 -9.53 -12.12
N PRO A 312 28.61 -9.62 -12.49
CA PRO A 312 29.64 -8.71 -12.01
C PRO A 312 29.43 -7.26 -12.52
N PRO A 313 30.08 -6.25 -11.91
CA PRO A 313 30.14 -4.91 -12.46
C PRO A 313 30.66 -4.86 -13.91
N GLY A 314 30.21 -3.88 -14.68
CA GLY A 314 30.49 -3.74 -16.11
C GLY A 314 29.78 -4.76 -17.02
N ASN A 315 29.14 -5.79 -16.48
CA ASN A 315 28.37 -6.73 -17.29
C ASN A 315 27.04 -6.08 -17.79
N PRO A 316 26.62 -6.31 -19.05
CA PRO A 316 25.42 -5.70 -19.62
C PRO A 316 24.12 -5.97 -18.83
N GLU A 317 23.94 -7.18 -18.31
CA GLU A 317 22.78 -7.54 -17.50
C GLU A 317 22.76 -6.80 -16.15
N ALA A 318 23.93 -6.64 -15.52
CA ALA A 318 24.08 -5.84 -14.30
C ALA A 318 23.80 -4.35 -14.56
N LEU A 319 24.34 -3.79 -15.63
CA LEU A 319 24.10 -2.39 -16.02
C LEU A 319 22.62 -2.13 -16.29
N ALA A 320 21.94 -3.00 -17.04
CA ALA A 320 20.51 -2.89 -17.30
C ALA A 320 19.68 -2.99 -16.00
N ARG A 321 20.08 -3.85 -15.06
CA ARG A 321 19.43 -3.94 -13.74
C ARG A 321 19.65 -2.67 -12.92
N ALA A 322 20.86 -2.12 -12.90
CA ALA A 322 21.18 -0.88 -12.21
C ALA A 322 20.35 0.30 -12.75
N GLU A 323 20.20 0.38 -14.08
CA GLU A 323 19.36 1.37 -14.76
C GLU A 323 17.90 1.28 -14.33
N VAL A 324 17.31 0.08 -14.34
CA VAL A 324 15.93 -0.14 -13.88
C VAL A 324 15.75 0.27 -12.41
N LEU A 325 16.70 -0.07 -11.54
CA LEU A 325 16.64 0.29 -10.13
C LEU A 325 16.78 1.80 -9.91
N LEU A 326 17.69 2.45 -10.64
CA LEU A 326 17.89 3.90 -10.56
C LEU A 326 16.65 4.66 -11.06
N GLU A 327 16.12 4.31 -12.24
CA GLU A 327 14.91 4.93 -12.78
C GLU A 327 13.72 4.81 -11.82
N ASN A 328 13.54 3.62 -11.22
CA ASN A 328 12.50 3.39 -10.24
C ASN A 328 12.70 4.25 -8.99
N LEU A 329 13.93 4.32 -8.47
CA LEU A 329 14.26 5.18 -7.32
C LEU A 329 13.89 6.65 -7.61
N LEU A 330 14.28 7.18 -8.77
CA LEU A 330 13.95 8.57 -9.14
C LEU A 330 12.44 8.83 -9.13
N ILE A 331 11.68 7.94 -9.77
CA ILE A 331 10.22 8.08 -9.90
C ILE A 331 9.55 7.97 -8.53
N GLN A 332 10.00 7.05 -7.68
CA GLN A 332 9.43 6.86 -6.34
C GLN A 332 9.74 8.03 -5.41
N ILE A 333 10.97 8.57 -5.44
CA ILE A 333 11.30 9.79 -4.69
C ILE A 333 10.47 10.97 -5.21
N ALA A 334 10.30 11.12 -6.53
CA ALA A 334 9.48 12.19 -7.09
C ALA A 334 8.01 12.09 -6.65
N ASN A 335 7.46 10.87 -6.57
CA ASN A 335 6.14 10.63 -6.02
C ASN A 335 6.06 11.00 -4.53
N ALA A 336 7.08 10.63 -3.75
CA ALA A 336 7.22 10.98 -2.34
C ALA A 336 7.34 12.49 -2.09
N THR A 337 8.02 13.22 -2.98
CA THR A 337 8.12 14.69 -2.92
C THR A 337 6.76 15.35 -3.12
N LEU A 338 5.91 14.78 -3.97
CA LEU A 338 4.62 15.38 -4.32
C LEU A 338 3.47 15.00 -3.37
N GLN A 339 3.58 13.88 -2.66
CA GLN A 339 2.52 13.41 -1.78
C GLN A 339 2.11 14.45 -0.72
N PRO A 340 3.03 15.11 0.02
CA PRO A 340 2.65 16.13 1.00
C PRO A 340 2.01 17.36 0.36
N LEU A 341 2.47 17.74 -0.84
CA LEU A 341 1.91 18.87 -1.59
C LEU A 341 0.44 18.61 -1.91
N LEU A 342 0.13 17.40 -2.38
CA LEU A 342 -1.22 16.96 -2.69
C LEU A 342 -2.12 16.84 -1.44
N ASN A 343 -1.54 16.59 -0.28
CA ASN A 343 -2.30 16.53 0.97
C ASN A 343 -2.66 17.91 1.51
N ARG A 344 -1.70 18.86 1.44
CA ARG A 344 -1.79 20.14 2.14
C ARG A 344 -2.20 21.31 1.26
N PHE A 345 -1.67 21.36 0.03
CA PHE A 345 -1.76 22.55 -0.82
C PHE A 345 -2.36 22.28 -2.21
N ALA A 346 -3.00 21.13 -2.41
CA ALA A 346 -3.56 20.73 -3.71
C ALA A 346 -4.41 21.81 -4.38
N ASN A 347 -5.22 22.54 -3.62
CA ASN A 347 -6.16 23.54 -4.15
C ASN A 347 -5.66 25.00 -4.09
N VAL A 348 -4.41 25.25 -3.70
CA VAL A 348 -3.87 26.61 -3.64
C VAL A 348 -3.54 27.13 -5.03
N GLU A 349 -4.11 28.27 -5.42
CA GLU A 349 -4.03 28.79 -6.78
C GLU A 349 -2.58 29.04 -7.26
N THR A 350 -1.73 29.61 -6.41
CA THR A 350 -0.31 29.82 -6.71
C THR A 350 0.42 28.50 -7.00
N ILE A 351 0.08 27.41 -6.29
CA ILE A 351 0.64 26.09 -6.55
C ILE A 351 0.17 25.57 -7.91
N LYS A 352 -1.14 25.68 -8.20
CA LYS A 352 -1.70 25.23 -9.47
C LYS A 352 -1.01 25.90 -10.66
N GLN A 353 -0.83 27.21 -10.60
CA GLN A 353 -0.23 28.00 -11.67
C GLN A 353 1.26 27.69 -11.87
N ASN A 354 1.99 27.45 -10.78
CA ASN A 354 3.44 27.22 -10.83
C ASN A 354 3.81 25.79 -11.22
N PHE A 355 3.01 24.80 -10.80
CA PHE A 355 3.41 23.39 -10.86
C PHE A 355 2.52 22.51 -11.73
N TYR A 356 1.22 22.79 -11.87
CA TYR A 356 0.29 21.78 -12.38
C TYR A 356 0.13 21.81 -13.90
N ASP A 357 -0.21 20.65 -14.45
CA ASP A 357 -0.67 20.51 -15.82
C ASP A 357 -1.99 21.28 -16.00
N ARG A 358 -2.16 21.94 -17.16
CA ARG A 358 -3.36 22.72 -17.49
C ARG A 358 -4.64 21.89 -17.42
N ARG A 359 -4.55 20.58 -17.67
CA ARG A 359 -5.67 19.62 -17.60
C ARG A 359 -6.12 19.32 -16.17
N LEU A 360 -5.39 19.78 -15.15
CA LEU A 360 -5.63 19.49 -13.74
C LEU A 360 -5.73 20.78 -12.90
N LEU A 361 -6.16 21.90 -13.49
CA LEU A 361 -6.31 23.17 -12.77
C LEU A 361 -7.63 23.28 -12.01
N SER A 362 -8.70 22.66 -12.52
CA SER A 362 -10.00 22.76 -11.87
C SER A 362 -10.02 21.97 -10.55
N SER A 363 -10.67 22.49 -9.52
CA SER A 363 -10.81 21.77 -8.25
C SER A 363 -11.51 20.42 -8.42
N ARG A 364 -12.35 20.25 -9.45
CA ARG A 364 -12.97 18.95 -9.75
C ARG A 364 -11.97 17.93 -10.27
N GLU A 365 -11.05 18.34 -11.13
CA GLU A 365 -10.02 17.46 -11.69
C GLU A 365 -9.00 17.07 -10.63
N ILE A 366 -8.59 18.01 -9.79
CA ILE A 366 -7.69 17.76 -8.65
C ILE A 366 -8.33 16.75 -7.70
N GLU A 367 -9.62 16.90 -7.39
CA GLU A 367 -10.30 16.01 -6.46
C GLU A 367 -10.47 14.61 -7.06
N ARG A 368 -10.72 14.49 -8.37
CA ARG A 368 -10.70 13.19 -9.07
C ARG A 368 -9.32 12.55 -9.00
N PHE A 369 -8.28 13.32 -9.33
CA PHE A 369 -6.90 12.83 -9.28
C PHE A 369 -6.50 12.34 -7.88
N ARG A 370 -6.83 13.10 -6.83
CA ARG A 370 -6.61 12.67 -5.43
C ARG A 370 -7.41 11.42 -5.05
N ASN A 371 -8.62 11.27 -5.58
CA ASN A 371 -9.41 10.06 -5.38
C ASN A 371 -8.79 8.86 -6.10
N ASP A 372 -8.27 9.03 -7.30
CA ASP A 372 -7.58 7.98 -8.06
C ASP A 372 -6.30 7.54 -7.33
N LEU A 373 -5.52 8.48 -6.78
CA LEU A 373 -4.38 8.17 -5.91
C LEU A 373 -4.81 7.44 -4.64
N SER A 374 -5.88 7.91 -3.99
CA SER A 374 -6.42 7.26 -2.80
C SER A 374 -6.91 5.83 -3.09
N TRP A 375 -7.46 5.59 -4.29
CA TRP A 375 -7.82 4.25 -4.74
C TRP A 375 -6.58 3.40 -5.00
N ARG A 376 -5.56 3.97 -5.65
CA ARG A 376 -4.26 3.31 -5.84
C ARG A 376 -3.68 2.81 -4.53
N TYR A 377 -3.53 3.65 -3.50
CA TYR A 377 -2.94 3.19 -2.22
C TYR A 377 -3.71 2.03 -1.58
N ARG A 378 -5.04 2.03 -1.69
CA ARG A 378 -5.88 0.93 -1.18
C ARG A 378 -5.69 -0.34 -2.00
N LEU A 379 -5.71 -0.23 -3.32
CA LEU A 379 -5.50 -1.35 -4.22
C LEU A 379 -4.10 -1.94 -4.08
N GLU A 380 -3.09 -1.09 -3.88
CA GLU A 380 -1.72 -1.49 -3.63
C GLU A 380 -1.64 -2.33 -2.35
N ARG A 381 -2.05 -1.76 -1.22
CA ARG A 381 -1.97 -2.40 0.10
C ARG A 381 -2.74 -3.71 0.20
N TYR A 382 -3.90 -3.80 -0.42
CA TYR A 382 -4.82 -4.93 -0.21
C TYR A 382 -4.80 -5.98 -1.32
N VAL A 383 -4.30 -5.66 -2.51
CA VAL A 383 -4.40 -6.56 -3.67
C VAL A 383 -3.09 -6.70 -4.43
N ARG A 384 -2.48 -5.60 -4.89
CA ARG A 384 -1.30 -5.67 -5.76
C ARG A 384 -0.04 -6.09 -5.00
N GLU A 385 0.26 -5.46 -3.86
CA GLU A 385 1.43 -5.82 -3.06
C GLU A 385 1.35 -7.27 -2.54
N PRO A 386 0.22 -7.77 -2.01
CA PRO A 386 0.09 -9.19 -1.65
C PRO A 386 0.26 -10.14 -2.84
N LYS A 387 -0.27 -9.76 -4.01
CA LYS A 387 -0.09 -10.52 -5.25
C LYS A 387 1.39 -10.56 -5.64
N ASP A 388 2.09 -9.43 -5.61
CA ASP A 388 3.50 -9.34 -5.97
C ASP A 388 4.39 -10.10 -4.98
N ILE A 389 4.04 -10.11 -3.68
CA ILE A 389 4.68 -10.96 -2.67
C ILE A 389 4.50 -12.44 -3.01
N PHE A 390 3.26 -12.85 -3.31
CA PHE A 390 2.94 -14.24 -3.68
C PHE A 390 3.63 -14.68 -4.97
N GLU A 391 3.72 -13.81 -5.97
CA GLU A 391 4.40 -14.06 -7.25
C GLU A 391 5.93 -13.87 -7.16
N SER A 392 6.48 -13.57 -5.98
CA SER A 392 7.92 -13.34 -5.75
C SER A 392 8.54 -12.31 -6.70
N GLN A 393 7.86 -11.17 -6.83
CA GLN A 393 8.27 -10.10 -7.72
C GLN A 393 8.13 -8.72 -7.08
N TYR A 394 8.85 -7.75 -7.64
CA TYR A 394 8.58 -6.32 -7.45
C TYR A 394 8.15 -5.69 -8.77
N THR A 395 7.10 -4.89 -8.72
CA THR A 395 6.71 -4.00 -9.82
C THR A 395 7.50 -2.69 -9.70
N LEU A 396 8.25 -2.34 -10.75
CA LEU A 396 9.10 -1.15 -10.82
C LEU A 396 8.66 -0.20 -11.92
N PHE A 397 8.96 1.09 -11.77
CA PHE A 397 8.75 2.10 -12.81
C PHE A 397 10.03 2.35 -13.61
N ILE A 398 9.92 2.39 -14.93
CA ILE A 398 11.03 2.61 -15.86
C ILE A 398 10.68 3.68 -16.90
N LEU A 399 11.71 4.30 -17.46
CA LEU A 399 11.63 5.29 -18.52
C LEU A 399 11.83 4.61 -19.88
N THR A 400 10.80 4.68 -20.73
CA THR A 400 10.81 4.04 -22.05
C THR A 400 10.35 5.02 -23.12
N GLY A 401 11.28 5.46 -23.97
CA GLY A 401 11.02 6.38 -25.07
C GLY A 401 10.43 7.73 -24.61
N ARG A 402 9.10 7.82 -24.56
CA ARG A 402 8.35 9.03 -24.14
C ARG A 402 7.41 8.80 -22.96
N SER A 403 7.52 7.66 -22.29
CA SER A 403 6.58 7.27 -21.24
C SER A 403 7.25 6.59 -20.04
N ILE A 404 6.66 6.79 -18.87
CA ILE A 404 6.88 5.95 -17.70
C ILE A 404 6.09 4.66 -17.89
N ARG A 405 6.75 3.51 -17.75
CA ARG A 405 6.15 2.17 -17.84
C ARG A 405 6.44 1.36 -16.59
N LYS A 406 5.74 0.24 -16.45
CA LYS A 406 6.03 -0.75 -15.43
C LYS A 406 6.87 -1.88 -16.01
N THR A 407 7.78 -2.40 -15.21
CA THR A 407 8.43 -3.68 -15.41
C THR A 407 8.34 -4.49 -14.12
N THR A 408 8.56 -5.80 -14.18
CA THR A 408 8.69 -6.64 -13.00
C THR A 408 10.10 -7.19 -12.90
N ILE A 409 10.59 -7.37 -11.67
CA ILE A 409 11.83 -8.09 -11.40
C ILE A 409 11.55 -9.22 -10.41
N TYR A 410 12.21 -10.35 -10.57
CA TYR A 410 12.15 -11.43 -9.60
C TYR A 410 12.96 -11.07 -8.34
N ALA A 411 12.40 -11.37 -7.17
CA ALA A 411 13.08 -11.31 -5.89
C ALA A 411 12.42 -12.29 -4.90
N SER A 412 13.22 -12.94 -4.04
CA SER A 412 12.68 -13.81 -3.00
C SER A 412 11.93 -12.97 -1.96
N ARG A 413 10.62 -13.21 -1.80
CA ARG A 413 9.75 -12.48 -0.85
C ARG A 413 9.11 -13.39 0.20
N THR A 414 9.73 -14.52 0.50
CA THR A 414 9.23 -15.52 1.46
C THR A 414 8.98 -14.94 2.86
N GLN A 415 9.91 -14.14 3.39
CA GLN A 415 9.74 -13.53 4.71
C GLN A 415 8.54 -12.56 4.75
N GLU A 416 8.33 -11.80 3.67
CA GLU A 416 7.17 -10.90 3.56
C GLU A 416 5.86 -11.69 3.48
N LEU A 417 5.86 -12.81 2.74
CA LEU A 417 4.70 -13.70 2.60
C LEU A 417 4.28 -14.30 3.95
N GLU A 418 5.25 -14.74 4.75
CA GLU A 418 5.01 -15.29 6.10
C GLU A 418 4.48 -14.24 7.09
N GLN A 419 4.80 -12.96 6.88
CA GLN A 419 4.36 -11.85 7.72
C GLN A 419 2.99 -11.28 7.30
N LEU A 420 2.44 -11.70 6.15
CA LEU A 420 1.14 -11.23 5.70
C LEU A 420 0.04 -11.61 6.69
N SER A 421 -0.82 -10.65 6.99
CA SER A 421 -1.97 -10.86 7.87
C SER A 421 -3.19 -10.09 7.37
N GLY A 422 -4.38 -10.49 7.82
CA GLY A 422 -5.63 -9.82 7.47
C GLY A 422 -6.00 -9.96 5.99
N ILE A 423 -6.45 -8.86 5.37
CA ILE A 423 -6.90 -8.85 3.96
C ILE A 423 -5.78 -9.27 2.99
N PRO A 424 -4.53 -8.75 3.10
CA PRO A 424 -3.40 -9.23 2.30
C PRO A 424 -3.26 -10.76 2.25
N TYR A 425 -3.30 -11.42 3.42
CA TYR A 425 -3.19 -12.87 3.52
C TYR A 425 -4.37 -13.61 2.89
N VAL A 426 -5.59 -13.07 3.02
CA VAL A 426 -6.77 -13.67 2.36
C VAL A 426 -6.65 -13.59 0.84
N VAL A 427 -6.06 -12.52 0.31
CA VAL A 427 -5.82 -12.39 -1.14
C VAL A 427 -4.82 -13.44 -1.63
N THR A 428 -3.73 -13.69 -0.91
CA THR A 428 -2.77 -14.74 -1.30
C THR A 428 -3.40 -16.13 -1.24
N LEU A 429 -4.18 -16.43 -0.20
CA LEU A 429 -4.93 -17.68 -0.11
C LEU A 429 -5.95 -17.85 -1.25
N ALA A 430 -6.61 -16.77 -1.67
CA ALA A 430 -7.53 -16.79 -2.81
C ALA A 430 -6.80 -17.07 -4.13
N LEU A 431 -5.59 -16.51 -4.32
CA LEU A 431 -4.75 -16.79 -5.49
C LEU A 431 -4.28 -18.25 -5.50
N GLU A 432 -3.82 -18.78 -4.36
CA GLU A 432 -3.44 -20.18 -4.21
C GLU A 432 -4.61 -21.12 -4.49
N THR A 433 -5.78 -20.82 -3.92
CA THR A 433 -7.02 -21.58 -4.13
C THR A 433 -7.43 -21.54 -5.60
N ARG A 434 -7.35 -20.38 -6.26
CA ARG A 434 -7.61 -20.25 -7.70
C ARG A 434 -6.72 -21.18 -8.49
N ASP A 435 -5.42 -21.20 -8.21
CA ASP A 435 -4.45 -21.97 -8.97
C ASP A 435 -4.60 -23.48 -8.70
N ALA A 436 -4.96 -23.87 -7.48
CA ALA A 436 -5.29 -25.25 -7.10
C ALA A 436 -6.62 -25.76 -7.69
N ILE A 437 -7.59 -24.88 -7.91
CA ILE A 437 -8.92 -25.22 -8.45
C ILE A 437 -8.98 -25.11 -9.98
N SER A 438 -8.15 -24.29 -10.62
CA SER A 438 -8.21 -24.04 -12.08
C SER A 438 -8.15 -25.29 -12.98
N PRO A 439 -7.43 -26.38 -12.63
CA PRO A 439 -7.46 -27.62 -13.42
C PRO A 439 -8.80 -28.38 -13.28
N ARG A 440 -9.38 -28.38 -12.08
CA ARG A 440 -10.61 -29.11 -11.74
C ARG A 440 -11.87 -28.40 -12.25
N LEU A 441 -11.88 -27.07 -12.25
CA LEU A 441 -13.01 -26.30 -12.77
C LEU A 441 -13.05 -26.34 -14.31
N ARG A 442 -11.90 -26.31 -14.99
CA ARG A 442 -11.82 -26.47 -16.46
C ARG A 442 -12.32 -27.84 -16.92
N SER A 443 -12.06 -28.90 -16.16
CA SER A 443 -12.58 -30.24 -16.45
C SER A 443 -14.09 -30.35 -16.17
N ALA A 444 -14.62 -29.71 -15.13
CA ALA A 444 -16.06 -29.66 -14.87
C ALA A 444 -16.85 -28.86 -15.92
N VAL A 445 -16.32 -27.71 -16.37
CA VAL A 445 -16.97 -26.86 -17.39
C VAL A 445 -16.92 -27.50 -18.78
N SER A 446 -15.83 -28.19 -19.14
CA SER A 446 -15.77 -28.96 -20.40
C SER A 446 -16.73 -30.16 -20.41
N PHE A 447 -16.94 -30.80 -19.26
CA PHE A 447 -17.96 -31.85 -19.09
C PHE A 447 -19.40 -31.31 -19.24
N MET A 448 -19.72 -30.17 -18.63
CA MET A 448 -21.03 -29.52 -18.80
C MET A 448 -21.25 -28.99 -20.22
N GLY A 449 -20.21 -28.50 -20.90
CA GLY A 449 -20.28 -28.07 -22.30
C GLY A 449 -20.70 -29.20 -23.25
N ASN A 450 -20.12 -30.39 -23.10
CA ASN A 450 -20.54 -31.57 -23.88
C ASN A 450 -21.96 -32.05 -23.50
N GLY A 451 -22.34 -31.98 -22.23
CA GLY A 451 -23.68 -32.34 -21.78
C GLY A 451 -24.78 -31.43 -22.34
N VAL A 452 -24.54 -30.11 -22.35
CA VAL A 452 -25.50 -29.13 -22.90
C VAL A 452 -25.61 -29.27 -24.41
N ILE A 453 -24.48 -29.45 -25.13
CA ILE A 453 -24.50 -29.69 -26.58
C ILE A 453 -25.24 -30.98 -26.92
N TYR A 454 -25.05 -32.06 -26.16
CA TYR A 454 -25.78 -33.32 -26.36
C TYR A 454 -27.29 -33.16 -26.16
N VAL A 455 -27.73 -32.48 -25.09
CA VAL A 455 -29.15 -32.22 -24.85
C VAL A 455 -29.75 -31.32 -25.94
N LEU A 456 -29.04 -30.27 -26.34
CA LEU A 456 -29.54 -29.32 -27.34
C LEU A 456 -29.63 -29.93 -28.75
N THR A 457 -28.66 -30.76 -29.12
CA THR A 457 -28.56 -31.29 -30.48
C THR A 457 -29.34 -32.61 -30.63
N GLU A 458 -29.19 -33.51 -29.67
CA GLU A 458 -29.69 -34.88 -29.80
C GLU A 458 -31.11 -35.04 -29.25
N VAL A 459 -31.40 -34.43 -28.10
CA VAL A 459 -32.70 -34.57 -27.41
C VAL A 459 -33.72 -33.60 -28.01
N ILE A 460 -33.38 -32.31 -28.13
CA ILE A 460 -34.27 -31.32 -28.72
C ILE A 460 -34.38 -31.54 -30.24
N GLY A 461 -33.28 -31.86 -30.93
CA GLY A 461 -33.27 -32.16 -32.36
C GLY A 461 -34.12 -33.38 -32.73
N ARG A 462 -34.02 -34.50 -31.99
CA ARG A 462 -34.94 -35.65 -32.18
C ARG A 462 -36.37 -35.30 -31.79
N GLY A 463 -36.58 -34.52 -30.72
CA GLY A 463 -37.91 -34.09 -30.28
C GLY A 463 -38.65 -33.30 -31.36
N ILE A 464 -38.02 -32.28 -31.93
CA ILE A 464 -38.56 -31.48 -33.04
C ILE A 464 -38.74 -32.34 -34.29
N GLY A 465 -37.79 -33.23 -34.59
CA GLY A 465 -37.87 -34.13 -35.75
C GLY A 465 -39.03 -35.13 -35.69
N LEU A 466 -39.37 -35.62 -34.49
CA LEU A 466 -40.52 -36.51 -34.27
C LEU A 466 -41.84 -35.76 -34.38
N VAL A 467 -41.93 -34.54 -33.82
CA VAL A 467 -43.12 -33.68 -33.95
C VAL A 467 -43.34 -33.28 -35.42
N GLY A 468 -42.27 -32.88 -36.13
CA GLY A 468 -42.33 -32.57 -37.55
C GLY A 468 -42.78 -33.76 -38.40
N ARG A 469 -42.27 -34.97 -38.14
CA ARG A 469 -42.77 -36.19 -38.80
C ARG A 469 -44.22 -36.50 -38.45
N GLY A 470 -44.65 -36.25 -37.22
CA GLY A 470 -46.04 -36.40 -36.79
C GLY A 470 -46.99 -35.48 -37.56
N ILE A 471 -46.61 -34.22 -37.73
CA ILE A 471 -47.39 -33.22 -38.48
C ILE A 471 -47.44 -33.56 -39.98
N ILE A 472 -46.31 -33.96 -40.58
CA ILE A 472 -46.27 -34.35 -42.00
C ILE A 472 -47.13 -35.61 -42.25
N LYS A 473 -47.11 -36.60 -41.35
CA LYS A 473 -48.02 -37.76 -41.44
C LYS A 473 -49.49 -37.37 -41.22
N GLY A 474 -49.77 -36.45 -40.32
CA GLY A 474 -51.12 -35.93 -40.07
C GLY A 474 -51.71 -35.18 -41.26
N ILE A 475 -50.91 -34.32 -41.91
CA ILE A 475 -51.34 -33.58 -43.11
C ILE A 475 -51.44 -34.50 -44.34
N GLY A 476 -50.58 -35.51 -44.44
CA GLY A 476 -50.60 -36.49 -45.53
C GLY A 476 -51.90 -37.30 -45.63
N ASN A 477 -52.53 -37.62 -44.50
CA ASN A 477 -53.83 -38.32 -44.51
C ASN A 477 -55.00 -37.41 -44.88
N VAL A 478 -54.97 -36.14 -44.47
CA VAL A 478 -56.06 -35.18 -44.78
C VAL A 478 -56.07 -34.80 -46.28
N TRP A 479 -54.95 -34.94 -46.99
CA TRP A 479 -54.88 -34.69 -48.43
C TRP A 479 -55.25 -35.89 -49.33
N GLN A 480 -55.35 -37.11 -48.78
CA GLN A 480 -55.86 -38.27 -49.52
C GLN A 480 -57.39 -38.35 -49.53
N ASP A 481 -58.08 -37.83 -48.51
CA ASP A 481 -59.55 -37.82 -48.47
C ASP A 481 -60.20 -36.73 -49.35
N GLY A 482 -59.42 -35.79 -49.87
CA GLY A 482 -59.91 -34.71 -50.75
C GLY A 482 -59.99 -35.04 -52.25
N ARG A 483 -59.57 -36.24 -52.69
CA ARG A 483 -59.50 -36.61 -54.13
C ARG A 483 -60.40 -37.75 -54.58
N PHE A 484 -61.33 -38.20 -53.75
CA PHE A 484 -62.39 -39.13 -54.17
C PHE A 484 -63.76 -38.63 -53.72
N ASN A 485 -64.24 -37.53 -54.33
CA ASN A 485 -65.67 -37.38 -54.60
C ASN A 485 -65.94 -36.34 -55.69
N ARG A 486 -65.76 -36.76 -56.94
CA ARG A 486 -66.49 -36.27 -58.12
C ARG A 486 -66.55 -37.42 -59.13
N ARG A 487 -67.52 -38.32 -58.93
CA ARG A 487 -68.53 -38.71 -59.93
C ARG A 487 -69.51 -39.69 -59.31
#